data_AF-T0FWE5-F1
#
_entry.id   AF-T0FWE5-F1
#
_cell.length_a   1.000
_cell.length_b   1.000
_cell.length_c   1.000
_cell.angle_alpha   90.00
_cell.angle_beta   90.00
_cell.angle_gamma   90.00
#
_symmetry.space_group_name_H-M   'P 1'
#
loop_
_entity.id
_entity.type
_entity.pdbx_description
1 polymer ?
#
loop_
_entity_poly.entity_id
_entity_poly.type
_entity_poly.pdbx_seq_one_letter_code
_entity_poly.pdbx_strand_id
1 'polypeptide(L)'
;EKFFKRWYFWATHSKLKPIIKVAKMLYKNIKYILTYFAHRITNAGSESINSSIQKIKSNARGFRNFDFFRVAILFHLGGLDVYP
;
A
#
# COMPACT_ATOMS: atom_id res chain seq x y z
N GLU A 1 8.00 20.63 -7.09
CA GLU A 1 8.28 20.89 -5.66
C GLU A 1 7.60 22.16 -5.09
N LYS A 2 7.65 23.32 -5.78
CA LYS A 2 7.02 24.58 -5.32
C LYS A 2 5.54 24.43 -4.92
N PHE A 3 4.75 23.74 -5.74
CA PHE A 3 3.32 23.49 -5.45
C PHE A 3 3.12 22.63 -4.19
N PHE A 4 3.90 21.56 -4.03
CA PHE A 4 3.83 20.69 -2.85
C PHE A 4 4.22 21.43 -1.57
N LYS A 5 5.30 22.23 -1.61
CA LYS A 5 5.72 23.05 -0.47
C LYS A 5 4.63 24.04 -0.05
N ARG A 6 3.99 24.70 -1.02
CA ARG A 6 2.87 25.62 -0.74
C ARG A 6 1.70 24.87 -0.13
N TRP A 7 1.23 23.79 -0.74
CA TRP A 7 0.12 22.99 -0.20
C TRP A 7 0.45 22.41 1.19
N TYR A 8 1.66 21.89 1.41
CA TYR A 8 2.10 21.34 2.69
C TYR A 8 2.01 22.37 3.81
N PHE A 9 2.43 23.61 3.55
CA PHE A 9 2.30 24.71 4.52
C PHE A 9 0.84 24.96 4.90
N TRP A 10 -0.07 25.04 3.94
CA TRP A 10 -1.50 25.22 4.22
C TRP A 10 -2.10 24.02 4.97
N ALA A 11 -1.73 22.80 4.56
CA ALA A 11 -2.22 21.56 5.16
C ALA A 11 -1.80 21.42 6.63
N THR A 12 -0.55 21.79 6.98
CA THR A 12 -0.07 21.74 8.36
C THR A 12 -0.70 22.82 9.26
N HIS A 13 -1.12 23.96 8.70
CA HIS A 13 -1.76 25.06 9.43
C HIS A 13 -3.30 25.01 9.42
N SER A 14 -3.91 24.01 8.78
CA SER A 14 -5.37 23.83 8.69
C SER A 14 -6.06 23.52 10.03
N LYS A 15 -5.30 23.27 11.11
CA LYS A 15 -5.77 22.75 12.42
C LYS A 15 -6.52 21.40 12.36
N LEU A 16 -6.67 20.81 11.18
CA LEU A 16 -7.27 19.50 10.99
C LEU A 16 -6.22 18.41 11.24
N LYS A 17 -6.22 17.85 12.45
CA LYS A 17 -5.35 16.72 12.84
C LYS A 17 -5.19 15.63 11.76
N PRO A 18 -6.26 15.12 11.09
CA PRO A 18 -6.11 14.12 10.04
C PRO A 18 -5.32 14.64 8.83
N ILE A 19 -5.56 15.87 8.40
CA ILE A 19 -4.86 16.49 7.26
C ILE A 19 -3.38 16.72 7.60
N ILE A 20 -3.09 17.19 8.82
CA ILE A 20 -1.71 17.40 9.29
C ILE A 20 -0.94 16.07 9.27
N LYS A 21 -1.58 14.97 9.71
CA LYS A 21 -0.98 13.62 9.70
C LYS A 21 -0.64 13.18 8.26
N VAL A 22 -1.58 13.34 7.33
CA VAL A 22 -1.37 12.99 5.91
C VAL A 22 -0.28 13.86 5.30
N ALA A 23 -0.28 15.17 5.56
CA ALA A 23 0.75 16.08 5.06
C ALA A 23 2.15 15.65 5.52
N LYS A 24 2.34 15.36 6.81
CA LYS A 24 3.61 14.87 7.36
C LYS A 24 4.04 13.54 6.75
N MET A 25 3.10 12.62 6.54
CA MET A 25 3.35 11.33 5.88
C MET A 25 3.83 11.52 4.44
N LEU A 26 3.18 12.40 3.67
CA LEU A 26 3.55 12.71 2.30
C LEU A 26 4.93 13.38 2.24
N TYR A 27 5.21 14.33 3.14
CA TYR A 27 6.51 14.99 3.20
C TYR A 27 7.66 14.01 3.48
N LYS A 28 7.46 13.06 4.41
CA LYS A 28 8.44 12.00 4.71
C LYS A 28 8.74 11.11 3.49
N ASN A 29 7.73 10.86 2.65
CA ASN A 29 7.84 9.94 1.52
C ASN A 29 7.95 10.64 0.15
N ILE A 30 8.09 11.98 0.14
CA ILE A 30 8.01 12.78 -1.10
C ILE A 30 9.07 12.37 -2.13
N LYS A 31 10.25 11.96 -1.67
CA LYS A 31 11.33 11.44 -2.54
C LYS A 31 10.82 10.26 -3.37
N TYR A 32 10.21 9.27 -2.74
CA TYR A 32 9.70 8.07 -3.40
C TYR A 32 8.50 8.37 -4.31
N ILE A 33 7.64 9.32 -3.91
CA ILE A 33 6.52 9.78 -4.75
C ILE A 33 7.04 10.44 -6.03
N LEU A 34 8.10 11.26 -5.92
CA LEU A 34 8.68 11.94 -7.08
C LEU A 34 9.49 11.00 -7.98
N THR A 35 10.04 9.90 -7.45
CA THR A 35 10.74 8.86 -8.23
C THR A 35 9.87 8.31 -9.36
N TYR A 36 8.54 8.26 -9.18
CA TYR A 36 7.62 7.85 -10.25
C TYR A 36 7.74 8.71 -11.51
N PHE A 37 7.95 10.03 -11.38
CA PHE A 37 8.07 10.91 -12.55
C PHE A 37 9.38 10.69 -13.32
N ALA A 38 10.44 10.24 -12.64
CA ALA A 38 11.74 9.97 -13.25
C ALA A 38 11.84 8.55 -13.83
N HIS A 39 11.35 7.55 -13.10
CA HIS A 39 11.58 6.13 -13.43
C HIS A 39 10.31 5.36 -13.75
N ARG A 40 9.11 5.98 -13.64
CA ARG A 40 7.79 5.33 -13.80
C ARG A 40 7.61 4.07 -12.94
N ILE A 41 8.35 3.96 -11.85
CA ILE A 41 8.20 2.85 -10.89
C ILE A 41 6.89 3.07 -10.15
N THR A 42 5.95 2.13 -10.34
CA THR A 42 4.61 2.18 -9.76
C THR A 42 4.50 1.13 -8.66
N ASN A 43 3.66 1.40 -7.66
CA ASN A 43 3.34 0.42 -6.62
C ASN A 43 2.25 -0.58 -7.07
N ALA A 44 1.84 -0.54 -8.35
CA ALA A 44 0.71 -1.30 -8.86
C ALA A 44 0.90 -2.82 -8.72
N GLY A 45 2.13 -3.33 -8.91
CA GLY A 45 2.43 -4.75 -8.70
C GLY A 45 2.30 -5.18 -7.24
N SER A 46 2.75 -4.35 -6.30
CA SER A 46 2.57 -4.62 -4.86
C SER A 46 1.10 -4.53 -4.46
N GLU A 47 0.36 -3.59 -5.03
CA GLU A 47 -1.07 -3.39 -4.78
C GLU A 47 -1.92 -4.55 -5.31
N SER A 48 -1.57 -5.09 -6.48
CA SER A 48 -2.27 -6.26 -7.04
C SER A 48 -2.03 -7.50 -6.17
N ILE A 49 -0.80 -7.74 -5.72
CA ILE A 49 -0.47 -8.83 -4.79
C ILE A 49 -1.22 -8.64 -3.47
N ASN A 50 -1.19 -7.44 -2.88
CA ASN A 50 -1.91 -7.17 -1.63
C ASN A 50 -3.43 -7.38 -1.78
N SER A 51 -4.00 -6.98 -2.92
CA SER A 51 -5.42 -7.19 -3.23
C SER A 51 -5.76 -8.69 -3.33
N SER A 52 -4.92 -9.48 -3.99
CA SER A 52 -5.06 -10.95 -4.04
C SER A 52 -5.01 -11.59 -2.66
N ILE A 53 -4.09 -11.16 -1.80
CA ILE A 53 -4.01 -11.64 -0.41
C ILE A 53 -5.27 -11.28 0.40
N GLN A 54 -5.76 -10.04 0.26
CA GLN A 54 -7.01 -9.62 0.91
C GLN A 54 -8.22 -10.42 0.40
N LYS A 55 -8.26 -10.77 -0.88
CA LYS A 55 -9.30 -11.64 -1.46
C LYS A 55 -9.29 -13.03 -0.82
N ILE A 56 -8.11 -13.63 -0.64
CA ILE A 56 -7.97 -14.92 0.06
C ILE A 56 -8.51 -14.81 1.49
N LYS A 57 -8.15 -13.74 2.21
CA LYS A 57 -8.63 -13.49 3.58
C LYS A 57 -10.15 -13.30 3.64
N SER A 58 -10.72 -12.53 2.72
CA SER A 58 -12.15 -12.24 2.65
C SER A 58 -12.96 -13.49 2.32
N ASN A 59 -12.51 -14.28 1.35
CA ASN A 59 -13.15 -15.55 0.98
C ASN A 59 -13.18 -16.55 2.14
N ALA A 60 -12.11 -16.60 2.95
CA ALA A 60 -12.05 -17.43 4.14
C ALA A 60 -12.84 -16.88 5.34
N ARG A 61 -13.41 -15.68 5.24
CA ARG A 61 -14.06 -14.92 6.34
C ARG A 61 -13.11 -14.68 7.53
N GLY A 62 -11.84 -14.49 7.21
CA GLY A 62 -10.76 -14.30 8.19
C GLY A 62 -10.08 -15.61 8.61
N PHE A 63 -8.86 -15.48 9.12
CA PHE A 63 -8.07 -16.59 9.64
C PHE A 63 -7.82 -16.37 11.13
N ARG A 64 -7.97 -17.43 11.93
CA ARG A 64 -7.76 -17.38 13.37
C ARG A 64 -6.29 -17.52 13.77
N ASN A 65 -5.48 -18.20 12.94
CA ASN A 65 -4.03 -18.32 13.08
C ASN A 65 -3.33 -17.81 11.80
N PHE A 66 -2.25 -17.06 12.00
CA PHE A 66 -1.37 -16.60 10.92
C PHE A 66 -0.73 -17.75 10.14
N ASP A 67 -0.42 -18.88 10.78
CA ASP A 67 0.20 -20.02 10.09
C ASP A 67 -0.70 -20.55 8.96
N PHE A 68 -2.00 -20.73 9.26
CA PHE A 68 -2.99 -21.13 8.24
C PHE A 68 -3.18 -20.07 7.17
N PHE A 69 -3.12 -18.79 7.54
CA PHE A 69 -3.19 -17.70 6.56
C PHE A 69 -1.98 -17.73 5.60
N ARG A 70 -0.77 -17.95 6.13
CA ARG A 70 0.46 -18.07 5.33
C ARG A 70 0.39 -19.26 4.39
N VAL A 71 -0.06 -20.43 4.89
CA VAL A 71 -0.24 -21.63 4.05
C VAL A 71 -1.23 -21.34 2.93
N ALA A 72 -2.37 -20.70 3.21
CA ALA A 72 -3.35 -20.34 2.19
C ALA A 72 -2.78 -19.38 1.13
N ILE A 73 -1.99 -18.38 1.54
CA ILE A 73 -1.31 -17.47 0.60
C ILE A 73 -0.36 -18.25 -0.30
N LEU A 74 0.52 -19.08 0.28
CA LEU A 74 1.50 -19.87 -0.48
C LEU A 74 0.81 -20.88 -1.41
N PHE A 75 -0.31 -21.46 -0.98
CA PHE A 75 -1.08 -22.38 -1.79
C PHE A 75 -1.66 -21.70 -3.05
N HIS A 76 -2.25 -20.52 -2.91
CA HIS A 76 -2.92 -19.83 -4.02
C HIS A 76 -1.98 -18.99 -4.88
N LEU A 77 -0.91 -18.43 -4.30
CA LEU A 77 -0.01 -17.47 -4.96
C LEU A 77 1.43 -18.00 -5.12
N GLY A 78 1.75 -19.18 -4.61
CA GLY A 78 3.10 -19.76 -4.63
C GLY A 78 3.48 -20.49 -5.92
N GLY A 79 2.60 -20.50 -6.92
CA GLY A 79 2.88 -21.13 -8.22
C GLY A 79 3.00 -22.65 -8.15
N LEU A 80 2.30 -23.29 -7.21
CA LEU A 80 2.21 -24.74 -7.14
C LEU A 80 1.43 -25.26 -8.34
N ASP A 81 1.94 -26.33 -8.96
CA ASP A 81 1.19 -27.05 -9.98
C ASP A 81 0.20 -28.00 -9.28
N VAL A 82 -1.06 -27.58 -9.23
CA VAL A 82 -2.15 -28.27 -8.51
C VAL A 82 -3.17 -28.91 -9.46
N TYR A 83 -2.92 -28.88 -10.77
CA TYR A 83 -3.71 -29.62 -11.75
C TYR A 83 -2.94 -30.87 -12.18
N PRO A 84 -3.59 -32.04 -12.29
CA PRO A 84 -2.98 -33.24 -12.90
C PRO A 84 -2.82 -33.10 -14.42
#